data_AF-A0A3D3JXE7-F1
#
_entry.id   AF-A0A3D3JXE7-F1
#
_cell.length_a   1.000
_cell.length_b   1.000
_cell.length_c   1.000
_cell.angle_alpha   90.00
_cell.angle_beta   90.00
_cell.angle_gamma   90.00
#
_symmetry.space_group_name_H-M   'P 1'
#
loop_
_entity.id
_entity.type
_entity.pdbx_description
1 polymer ?
#
loop_
_entity_poly.entity_id
_entity_poly.type
_entity_poly.pdbx_seq_one_letter_code
_entity_poly.pdbx_strand_id
1 'polypeptide(L)'
;MSKTTIVAALLVIVGAGIAFWQFSTNVEETNTIDITEPPPLLEQPVVTETATTESPEAIPGAGATPMTFTRSGGVAAIVTAVERAARPGKTRMARTVAGDAQQLCILVDADRRYGEFDSNTPQRLATMLAEAGFEKPPQHVSKSMSIYRSLAKNVMDYEAARGDTVIVLLCPQAEWDSLHLNWMGPQRK
;
A
#
# COMPACT_ATOMS: atom_id res chain seq x y z
N MET A 1 -17.37 19.20 60.07
CA MET A 1 -16.98 20.33 59.19
C MET A 1 -15.85 19.80 58.32
N SER A 2 -15.84 19.80 56.99
CA SER A 2 -16.65 20.46 55.96
C SER A 2 -16.80 19.54 54.72
N LYS A 3 -17.88 19.75 53.97
CA LYS A 3 -18.32 19.05 52.76
C LYS A 3 -17.75 19.74 51.51
N THR A 4 -17.38 19.00 50.46
CA THR A 4 -17.48 19.42 49.02
C THR A 4 -17.06 18.22 48.15
N THR A 5 -17.96 17.35 47.68
CA THR A 5 -18.85 17.47 46.50
C THR A 5 -18.13 18.04 45.26
N ILE A 6 -17.66 17.17 44.36
CA ILE A 6 -17.31 17.55 42.98
C ILE A 6 -18.50 17.20 42.09
N VAL A 7 -19.04 18.26 41.48
CA VAL A 7 -20.23 18.28 40.64
C VAL A 7 -19.85 18.01 39.18
N ALA A 8 -20.72 17.25 38.52
CA ALA A 8 -20.68 16.93 37.09
C ALA A 8 -20.81 18.17 36.19
N ALA A 9 -20.16 18.15 35.03
CA ALA A 9 -20.44 19.07 33.93
C ALA A 9 -20.64 18.28 32.63
N LEU A 10 -21.91 18.05 32.31
CA LEU A 10 -22.43 17.73 30.98
C LEU A 10 -22.26 18.94 30.07
N LEU A 11 -21.73 18.75 28.86
CA LEU A 11 -21.83 19.74 27.79
C LEU A 11 -22.44 19.07 26.57
N VAL A 12 -23.74 19.29 26.44
CA VAL A 12 -24.58 19.02 25.27
C VAL A 12 -24.42 20.20 24.32
N ILE A 13 -24.04 19.96 23.07
CA ILE A 13 -24.19 20.94 22.00
C ILE A 13 -25.25 20.42 21.03
N VAL A 14 -26.45 20.97 21.18
CA VAL A 14 -27.51 20.98 20.17
C VAL A 14 -27.32 22.25 19.34
N GLY A 15 -27.20 22.08 18.02
CA GLY A 15 -27.14 23.19 17.06
C GLY A 15 -27.82 22.76 15.78
N ALA A 16 -29.08 23.19 15.63
CA ALA A 16 -29.91 23.00 14.45
C ALA A 16 -29.50 23.97 13.32
N GLY A 17 -29.68 23.55 12.07
CA GLY A 17 -29.52 24.40 10.89
C GLY A 17 -30.02 23.67 9.63
N ILE A 18 -31.30 23.89 9.31
CA ILE A 18 -32.06 23.30 8.21
C ILE A 18 -31.63 23.93 6.88
N ALA A 19 -31.42 23.11 5.85
CA ALA A 19 -31.58 23.53 4.46
C ALA A 19 -32.38 22.48 3.71
N PHE A 20 -33.64 22.85 3.52
CA PHE A 20 -34.73 22.18 2.83
C PHE A 20 -34.53 22.35 1.32
N TRP A 21 -34.45 21.26 0.55
CA TRP A 21 -34.72 21.29 -0.90
C TRP A 21 -35.69 20.15 -1.22
N GLN A 22 -36.93 20.54 -1.52
CA GLN A 22 -37.99 19.72 -2.12
C GLN A 22 -37.57 19.31 -3.54
N PHE A 23 -37.65 18.02 -3.90
CA PHE A 23 -38.81 17.28 -4.42
C PHE A 23 -39.32 17.74 -5.80
N SER A 24 -39.08 16.90 -6.80
CA SER A 24 -39.93 16.57 -7.96
C SER A 24 -39.16 15.54 -8.82
N THR A 25 -39.68 14.47 -9.39
CA THR A 25 -41.05 13.93 -9.60
C THR A 25 -40.89 12.55 -10.25
N ASN A 26 -41.84 11.63 -9.98
CA ASN A 26 -42.40 10.53 -10.82
C ASN A 26 -41.43 9.58 -11.56
N VAL A 27 -41.40 8.26 -11.32
CA VAL A 27 -42.44 7.22 -11.51
C VAL A 27 -42.97 7.12 -12.95
N GLU A 28 -42.99 5.87 -13.43
CA GLU A 28 -43.44 5.34 -14.73
C GLU A 28 -42.43 5.54 -15.88
N GLU A 29 -42.18 4.58 -16.78
CA GLU A 29 -43.05 3.53 -17.29
C GLU A 29 -42.22 2.43 -17.95
N THR A 30 -42.72 1.20 -17.87
CA THR A 30 -42.32 0.03 -18.67
C THR A 30 -42.39 0.38 -20.16
N ASN A 31 -41.33 0.15 -20.93
CA ASN A 31 -41.49 0.05 -22.38
C ASN A 31 -40.61 -1.06 -22.96
N THR A 32 -41.29 -2.16 -23.24
CA THR A 32 -41.10 -3.11 -24.34
C THR A 32 -40.03 -2.70 -25.35
N ILE A 33 -38.90 -3.42 -25.36
CA ILE A 33 -37.97 -3.36 -26.48
C ILE A 33 -38.57 -4.20 -27.60
N ASP A 34 -39.14 -3.50 -28.55
CA ASP A 34 -39.69 -3.98 -29.81
C ASP A 34 -38.60 -4.72 -30.61
N ILE A 35 -38.99 -5.88 -31.13
CA ILE A 35 -38.15 -6.76 -31.93
C ILE A 35 -38.09 -6.13 -33.33
N THR A 36 -37.00 -5.42 -33.62
CA THR A 36 -36.71 -4.97 -34.98
C THR A 36 -35.69 -5.91 -35.61
N GLU A 37 -36.14 -6.56 -36.68
CA GLU A 37 -35.43 -7.43 -37.61
C GLU A 37 -34.03 -6.90 -38.04
N PRO A 38 -32.99 -7.74 -38.10
CA PRO A 38 -31.67 -7.33 -38.57
C PRO A 38 -31.62 -7.20 -40.10
N PRO A 39 -31.14 -6.08 -40.68
CA PRO A 39 -30.92 -5.97 -42.11
C PRO A 39 -29.73 -6.84 -42.59
N PRO A 40 -29.71 -7.25 -43.87
CA PRO A 40 -28.90 -8.37 -44.37
C PRO A 40 -27.39 -8.12 -44.36
N LEU A 41 -26.67 -9.22 -44.09
CA LEU A 41 -25.21 -9.37 -44.10
C LEU A 41 -24.58 -8.92 -45.42
N LEU A 42 -23.80 -7.84 -45.36
CA LEU A 42 -22.76 -7.58 -46.35
C LEU A 42 -21.47 -8.23 -45.86
N GLU A 43 -20.99 -9.19 -46.64
CA GLU A 43 -19.75 -9.93 -46.46
C GLU A 43 -18.57 -8.96 -46.26
N GLN A 44 -18.04 -8.92 -45.03
CA GLN A 44 -16.76 -8.29 -44.76
C GLN A 44 -15.66 -9.35 -44.85
N PRO A 45 -14.52 -9.04 -45.50
CA PRO A 45 -13.48 -10.01 -45.74
C PRO A 45 -12.91 -10.54 -44.42
N VAL A 46 -12.77 -11.85 -44.34
CA VAL A 46 -12.01 -12.56 -43.31
C VAL A 46 -10.58 -12.01 -43.30
N VAL A 47 -10.31 -11.08 -42.39
CA VAL A 47 -8.94 -10.79 -41.96
C VAL A 47 -8.70 -11.72 -40.78
N THR A 48 -8.01 -12.82 -41.05
CA THR A 48 -7.43 -13.69 -40.03
C THR A 48 -6.33 -12.92 -39.30
N GLU A 49 -6.71 -12.06 -38.36
CA GLU A 49 -5.77 -11.55 -37.36
C GLU A 49 -5.50 -12.68 -36.38
N THR A 50 -4.36 -13.34 -36.62
CA THR A 50 -3.79 -14.29 -35.67
C THR A 50 -3.41 -13.49 -34.44
N ALA A 51 -4.29 -13.47 -33.44
CA ALA A 51 -4.03 -12.91 -32.12
C ALA A 51 -2.89 -13.73 -31.49
N THR A 52 -1.66 -13.36 -31.81
CA THR A 52 -0.50 -13.69 -30.99
C THR A 52 -0.69 -12.90 -29.71
N THR A 53 -1.17 -13.58 -28.67
CA THR A 53 -1.09 -13.09 -27.29
C THR A 53 0.39 -12.96 -26.96
N GLU A 54 1.00 -11.84 -27.33
CA GLU A 54 2.20 -11.36 -26.69
C GLU A 54 1.81 -11.08 -25.24
N SER A 55 2.21 -12.02 -24.37
CA SER A 55 2.39 -11.76 -22.95
C SER A 55 3.16 -10.44 -22.82
N PRO A 56 2.72 -9.47 -22.01
CA PRO A 56 3.52 -8.26 -21.80
C PRO A 56 4.85 -8.70 -21.20
N GLU A 57 5.87 -8.72 -22.05
CA GLU A 57 7.25 -8.88 -21.63
C GLU A 57 7.50 -7.76 -20.63
N ALA A 58 7.64 -8.13 -19.35
CA ALA A 58 7.88 -7.19 -18.27
C ALA A 58 9.15 -6.44 -18.61
N ILE A 59 9.01 -5.20 -19.09
CA ILE A 59 10.11 -4.32 -19.46
C ILE A 59 11.09 -4.32 -18.29
N PRO A 60 12.30 -4.89 -18.41
CA PRO A 60 13.29 -4.81 -17.37
C PRO A 60 13.79 -3.38 -17.39
N GLY A 61 13.20 -2.53 -16.54
CA GLY A 61 13.67 -1.18 -16.33
C GLY A 61 15.15 -1.25 -15.94
N ALA A 62 16.01 -0.75 -16.83
CA ALA A 62 17.45 -0.68 -16.63
C ALA A 62 17.77 -0.12 -15.23
N GLY A 63 18.45 -0.92 -14.41
CA GLY A 63 19.03 -0.48 -13.13
C GLY A 63 18.23 -0.79 -11.85
N ALA A 64 17.21 -1.65 -11.88
CA ALA A 64 16.43 -1.97 -10.69
C ALA A 64 16.92 -3.28 -10.02
N THR A 65 17.60 -3.19 -8.87
CA THR A 65 18.04 -4.38 -8.12
C THR A 65 16.84 -5.03 -7.43
N PRO A 66 16.53 -6.31 -7.63
CA PRO A 66 15.34 -6.94 -7.02
C PRO A 66 15.43 -6.99 -5.49
N MET A 67 14.30 -6.75 -4.82
CA MET A 67 14.17 -6.96 -3.38
C MET A 67 14.07 -8.46 -3.09
N THR A 68 15.06 -9.02 -2.39
CA THR A 68 15.03 -10.41 -1.94
C THR A 68 14.58 -10.47 -0.49
N PHE A 69 13.34 -10.90 -0.26
CA PHE A 69 12.76 -11.02 1.08
C PHE A 69 13.21 -12.31 1.78
N THR A 70 13.87 -12.17 2.92
CA THR A 70 14.36 -13.27 3.75
C THR A 70 14.03 -13.05 5.23
N ARG A 71 14.19 -14.10 6.04
CA ARG A 71 14.03 -14.06 7.51
C ARG A 71 15.34 -14.28 8.25
N SER A 72 16.39 -14.68 7.53
CA SER A 72 17.66 -15.14 8.09
C SER A 72 18.82 -14.24 7.66
N GLY A 73 20.02 -14.51 8.19
CA GLY A 73 21.23 -13.76 7.85
C GLY A 73 21.20 -12.32 8.39
N GLY A 74 21.62 -11.37 7.56
CA GLY A 74 21.84 -9.96 7.94
C GLY A 74 20.59 -9.15 8.35
N VAL A 75 19.42 -9.77 8.37
CA VAL A 75 18.15 -9.18 8.83
C VAL A 75 17.54 -9.90 10.03
N ALA A 76 18.10 -11.04 10.48
CA ALA A 76 17.47 -11.91 11.48
C ALA A 76 17.20 -11.20 12.83
N ALA A 77 18.13 -10.36 13.27
CA ALA A 77 17.98 -9.56 14.49
C ALA A 77 16.84 -8.53 14.36
N ILE A 78 16.71 -7.91 13.18
CA ILE A 78 15.66 -6.92 12.88
C ILE A 78 14.31 -7.63 12.82
N VAL A 79 14.22 -8.76 12.11
CA VAL A 79 13.01 -9.61 12.05
C VAL A 79 12.55 -9.96 13.46
N THR A 80 13.46 -10.43 14.31
CA THR A 80 13.15 -10.78 15.71
C THR A 80 12.60 -9.58 16.48
N ALA A 81 13.19 -8.39 16.31
CA ALA A 81 12.72 -7.19 16.98
C ALA A 81 11.31 -6.78 16.53
N VAL A 82 11.02 -6.81 15.23
CA VAL A 82 9.70 -6.47 14.68
C VAL A 82 8.65 -7.50 15.07
N GLU A 83 8.96 -8.80 15.01
CA GLU A 83 8.01 -9.87 15.34
C GLU A 83 7.57 -9.86 16.82
N ARG A 84 8.37 -9.27 17.74
CA ARG A 84 7.95 -9.04 19.13
C ARG A 84 6.78 -8.06 19.25
N ALA A 85 6.68 -7.09 18.35
CA ALA A 85 5.60 -6.10 18.32
C ALA A 85 4.44 -6.52 17.40
N ALA A 86 4.74 -7.31 16.36
CA ALA A 86 3.76 -7.87 15.45
C ALA A 86 3.32 -9.26 15.92
N ARG A 87 3.58 -10.30 15.11
CA ARG A 87 3.38 -11.71 15.46
C ARG A 87 4.60 -12.52 15.04
N PRO A 88 5.04 -13.51 15.84
CA PRO A 88 6.09 -14.44 15.44
C PRO A 88 5.72 -15.16 14.14
N GLY A 89 6.70 -15.36 13.24
CA GLY A 89 6.44 -16.08 12.00
C GLY A 89 5.96 -15.21 10.83
N LYS A 90 5.63 -13.94 11.07
CA LYS A 90 4.82 -13.12 10.16
C LYS A 90 5.58 -11.94 9.57
N THR A 91 6.91 -12.02 9.50
CA THR A 91 7.73 -10.97 8.91
C THR A 91 8.83 -11.54 8.01
N ARG A 92 9.04 -10.91 6.85
CA ARG A 92 10.23 -11.03 6.01
C ARG A 92 10.83 -9.65 5.78
N MET A 93 12.11 -9.58 5.44
CA MET A 93 12.79 -8.32 5.16
C MET A 93 13.69 -8.46 3.95
N ALA A 94 13.77 -7.40 3.17
CA ALA A 94 14.81 -7.22 2.18
C ALA A 94 15.73 -6.10 2.66
N ARG A 95 17.04 -6.28 2.51
CA ARG A 95 18.05 -5.27 2.84
C ARG A 95 19.04 -5.16 1.69
N THR A 96 19.46 -3.93 1.38
CA THR A 96 20.58 -3.66 0.47
C THR A 96 21.38 -2.47 0.96
N VAL A 97 22.54 -2.26 0.33
CA VAL A 97 23.41 -1.10 0.54
C VAL A 97 23.61 -0.42 -0.81
N ALA A 98 23.40 0.90 -0.85
CA ALA A 98 23.54 1.73 -2.05
C ALA A 98 24.51 2.88 -1.77
N GLY A 99 25.79 2.70 -2.12
CA GLY A 99 26.86 3.59 -1.65
C GLY A 99 27.09 3.36 -0.15
N ASP A 100 27.03 4.43 0.64
CA ASP A 100 27.11 4.35 2.10
C ASP A 100 25.73 4.16 2.76
N ALA A 101 24.65 4.33 2.00
CA ALA A 101 23.29 4.28 2.52
C ALA A 101 22.75 2.84 2.63
N GLN A 102 22.05 2.56 3.72
CA GLN A 102 21.31 1.32 3.91
C GLN A 102 19.85 1.47 3.51
N GLN A 103 19.32 0.50 2.76
CA GLN A 103 17.91 0.44 2.44
C GLN A 103 17.31 -0.83 3.04
N LEU A 104 16.21 -0.68 3.77
CA LEU A 104 15.49 -1.78 4.40
C LEU A 104 14.02 -1.73 4.00
N CYS A 105 13.47 -2.88 3.59
CA CYS A 105 12.06 -3.07 3.34
C CYS A 105 11.56 -4.17 4.28
N ILE A 106 10.61 -3.80 5.14
CA ILE A 106 9.96 -4.71 6.09
C ILE A 106 8.65 -5.16 5.48
N LEU A 107 8.45 -6.47 5.34
CA LEU A 107 7.21 -7.07 4.85
C LEU A 107 6.53 -7.84 5.99
N VAL A 108 5.32 -7.42 6.36
CA VAL A 108 4.55 -8.01 7.48
C VAL A 108 3.20 -8.52 6.99
N ASP A 109 2.76 -9.64 7.54
CA ASP A 109 1.48 -10.26 7.19
C ASP A 109 0.31 -9.39 7.64
N ALA A 110 -0.66 -9.18 6.74
CA ALA A 110 -1.88 -8.43 7.01
C ALA A 110 -2.96 -8.77 5.97
N ASP A 111 -4.21 -8.40 6.24
CA ASP A 111 -5.33 -8.72 5.35
C ASP A 111 -5.36 -7.87 4.06
N ARG A 112 -4.61 -6.76 4.02
CA ARG A 112 -4.60 -5.80 2.91
C ARG A 112 -3.20 -5.26 2.64
N ARG A 113 -2.99 -4.77 1.41
CA ARG A 113 -1.76 -4.11 1.00
C ARG A 113 -1.71 -2.66 1.50
N TYR A 114 -0.80 -2.39 2.44
CA TYR A 114 -0.52 -1.03 2.89
C TYR A 114 0.97 -0.71 2.82
N GLY A 115 1.30 0.49 2.35
CA GLY A 115 2.67 0.97 2.26
C GLY A 115 2.89 2.22 3.09
N GLU A 116 3.96 2.22 3.90
CA GLU A 116 4.43 3.41 4.59
C GLU A 116 5.94 3.52 4.48
N PHE A 117 6.43 4.73 4.28
CA PHE A 117 7.83 5.01 4.03
C PHE A 117 8.24 6.34 4.69
N ASP A 118 9.54 6.57 4.83
CA ASP A 118 10.06 7.79 5.44
C ASP A 118 9.75 9.03 4.58
N SER A 119 9.68 10.21 5.20
CA SER A 119 9.36 11.46 4.49
C SER A 119 10.37 11.88 3.43
N ASN A 120 11.60 11.36 3.50
CA ASN A 120 12.67 11.56 2.52
C ASN A 120 12.61 10.57 1.34
N THR A 121 11.58 9.72 1.29
CA THR A 121 11.46 8.68 0.27
C THR A 121 11.24 9.28 -1.12
N PRO A 122 11.99 8.86 -2.15
CA PRO A 122 11.81 9.35 -3.51
C PRO A 122 10.40 9.09 -4.06
N GLN A 123 9.82 10.07 -4.77
CA GLN A 123 8.48 9.95 -5.37
C GLN A 123 8.33 8.70 -6.26
N ARG A 124 9.38 8.32 -7.00
CA ARG A 124 9.37 7.13 -7.85
C ARG A 124 9.17 5.83 -7.06
N LEU A 125 9.61 5.76 -5.80
CA LEU A 125 9.31 4.63 -4.93
C LEU A 125 7.82 4.62 -4.52
N ALA A 126 7.25 5.78 -4.21
CA ALA A 126 5.82 5.89 -3.94
C ALA A 126 4.97 5.45 -5.14
N THR A 127 5.36 5.84 -6.36
CA THR A 127 4.71 5.39 -7.60
C THR A 127 4.81 3.88 -7.79
N MET A 128 6.00 3.29 -7.63
CA MET A 128 6.18 1.84 -7.74
C MET A 128 5.31 1.06 -6.74
N LEU A 129 5.22 1.54 -5.50
CA LEU A 129 4.37 0.90 -4.49
C LEU A 129 2.88 1.03 -4.83
N ALA A 130 2.45 2.17 -5.36
CA ALA A 130 1.08 2.35 -5.83
C ALA A 130 0.74 1.44 -7.02
N GLU A 131 1.65 1.30 -8.00
CA GLU A 131 1.52 0.36 -9.13
C GLU A 131 1.48 -1.09 -8.66
N ALA A 132 2.20 -1.41 -7.59
CA ALA A 132 2.12 -2.71 -6.90
C ALA A 132 0.88 -2.86 -6.00
N GLY A 133 -0.06 -1.91 -6.02
CA GLY A 133 -1.33 -2.00 -5.28
C GLY A 133 -1.23 -1.72 -3.78
N PHE A 134 -0.15 -1.10 -3.30
CA PHE A 134 -0.06 -0.68 -1.91
C PHE A 134 -0.80 0.65 -1.69
N GLU A 135 -1.76 0.62 -0.78
CA GLU A 135 -2.53 1.79 -0.41
C GLU A 135 -1.89 2.55 0.76
N LYS A 136 -2.29 3.81 0.94
CA LYS A 136 -1.95 4.55 2.16
C LYS A 136 -2.68 3.95 3.36
N PRO A 137 -1.99 3.65 4.47
CA PRO A 137 -2.64 3.06 5.64
C PRO A 137 -3.61 4.04 6.32
N PRO A 138 -4.72 3.55 6.89
CA PRO A 138 -5.50 4.32 7.84
C PRO A 138 -4.69 4.58 9.12
N GLN A 139 -5.09 5.59 9.91
CA GLN A 139 -4.28 6.10 11.02
C GLN A 139 -3.86 5.02 12.04
N HIS A 140 -4.74 4.07 12.37
CA HIS A 140 -4.43 3.01 13.32
C HIS A 140 -3.37 2.03 12.79
N VAL A 141 -3.43 1.68 11.50
CA VAL A 141 -2.41 0.85 10.85
C VAL A 141 -1.08 1.60 10.76
N SER A 142 -1.13 2.88 10.40
CA SER A 142 0.08 3.72 10.31
C SER A 142 0.83 3.80 11.64
N LYS A 143 0.12 3.87 12.77
CA LYS A 143 0.74 3.80 14.11
C LYS A 143 1.53 2.51 14.29
N SER A 144 0.97 1.35 13.94
CA SER A 144 1.68 0.06 14.04
C SER A 144 2.90 0.01 13.10
N MET A 145 2.75 0.48 11.86
CA MET A 145 3.87 0.54 10.90
C MET A 145 5.00 1.45 11.40
N SER A 146 4.67 2.56 12.06
CA SER A 146 5.64 3.46 12.69
C SER A 146 6.44 2.79 13.82
N ILE A 147 5.83 1.86 14.56
CA ILE A 147 6.51 1.06 15.59
C ILE A 147 7.50 0.10 14.93
N TYR A 148 7.08 -0.64 13.89
CA TYR A 148 7.97 -1.56 13.18
C TYR A 148 9.18 -0.84 12.58
N ARG A 149 8.94 0.32 11.98
CA ARG A 149 9.99 1.20 11.46
C ARG A 149 10.96 1.64 12.56
N SER A 150 10.45 2.10 13.70
CA SER A 150 11.28 2.56 14.82
C SER A 150 12.14 1.42 15.40
N LEU A 151 11.56 0.23 15.55
CA LEU A 151 12.29 -0.97 15.98
C LEU A 151 13.41 -1.32 15.02
N ALA A 152 13.15 -1.26 13.72
CA ALA A 152 14.17 -1.55 12.72
C ALA A 152 15.31 -0.52 12.72
N LYS A 153 14.97 0.77 12.80
CA LYS A 153 15.95 1.86 12.88
C LYS A 153 16.92 1.69 14.05
N ASN A 154 16.42 1.30 15.22
CA ASN A 154 17.23 1.06 16.40
C ASN A 154 18.23 -0.11 16.22
N VAL A 155 17.89 -1.12 15.43
CA VAL A 155 18.76 -2.30 15.23
C VAL A 155 19.79 -2.08 14.12
N MET A 156 19.46 -1.28 13.10
CA MET A 156 20.32 -1.12 11.91
C MET A 156 21.35 0.02 11.99
N ASP A 157 21.42 0.73 13.11
CA ASP A 157 22.22 1.96 13.26
C ASP A 157 21.86 3.01 12.17
N TYR A 158 20.55 3.28 12.08
CA TYR A 158 19.97 4.14 11.05
C TYR A 158 20.50 5.58 11.13
N GLU A 159 20.94 6.10 9.99
CA GLU A 159 21.42 7.48 9.85
C GLU A 159 20.76 8.18 8.64
N ALA A 160 19.84 9.11 8.93
CA ALA A 160 19.14 9.87 7.87
C ALA A 160 20.10 10.71 7.01
N ALA A 161 21.17 11.25 7.60
CA ALA A 161 22.17 12.07 6.92
C ALA A 161 22.97 11.27 5.87
N ARG A 162 23.19 9.99 6.12
CA ARG A 162 23.81 9.03 5.21
C ARG A 162 22.89 8.62 4.07
N GLY A 163 21.59 8.89 4.20
CA GLY A 163 20.56 8.52 3.23
C GLY A 163 19.94 7.16 3.51
N ASP A 164 20.05 6.64 4.74
CA ASP A 164 19.38 5.41 5.11
C ASP A 164 17.85 5.54 4.97
N THR A 165 17.19 4.47 4.55
CA THR A 165 15.74 4.45 4.32
C THR A 165 15.11 3.18 4.87
N VAL A 166 13.93 3.33 5.47
CA VAL A 166 13.11 2.20 5.92
C VAL A 166 11.71 2.29 5.35
N ILE A 167 11.32 1.24 4.64
CA ILE A 167 9.98 1.04 4.07
C ILE A 167 9.29 -0.06 4.87
N VAL A 168 8.02 0.14 5.18
CA VAL A 168 7.17 -0.87 5.82
C VAL A 168 6.02 -1.18 4.88
N LEU A 169 5.86 -2.46 4.56
CA LEU A 169 4.83 -3.01 3.72
C LEU A 169 4.01 -4.02 4.53
N LEU A 170 2.70 -3.86 4.51
CA LEU A 170 1.76 -4.86 4.95
C LEU A 170 1.20 -5.54 3.71
N CYS A 171 1.18 -6.87 3.68
CA CYS A 171 0.74 -7.63 2.51
C CYS A 171 0.29 -9.03 2.96
N PRO A 172 -0.81 -9.58 2.42
CA PRO A 172 -1.21 -10.95 2.71
C PRO A 172 -0.08 -11.95 2.45
N GLN A 173 0.18 -12.82 3.41
CA GLN A 173 1.28 -13.79 3.31
C GLN A 173 1.22 -14.67 2.05
N ALA A 174 0.02 -14.98 1.57
CA ALA A 174 -0.19 -15.76 0.35
C ALA A 174 0.37 -15.09 -0.91
N GLU A 175 0.59 -13.77 -0.88
CA GLU A 175 1.03 -12.99 -2.04
C GLU A 175 2.54 -12.71 -2.04
N TRP A 176 3.24 -13.03 -0.94
CA TRP A 176 4.64 -12.65 -0.75
C TRP A 176 5.58 -13.19 -1.83
N ASP A 177 5.36 -14.42 -2.29
CA ASP A 177 6.23 -15.05 -3.29
C ASP A 177 5.97 -14.52 -4.72
N SER A 178 4.81 -13.87 -4.93
CA SER A 178 4.46 -13.16 -6.18
C SER A 178 4.82 -11.67 -6.16
N LEU A 179 5.36 -11.18 -5.04
CA LEU A 179 5.67 -9.77 -4.85
C LEU A 179 7.03 -9.44 -5.49
N HIS A 180 6.99 -8.85 -6.68
CA HIS A 180 8.18 -8.42 -7.41
C HIS A 180 8.39 -6.91 -7.26
N LEU A 181 9.25 -6.53 -6.29
CA LEU A 181 9.63 -5.15 -6.05
C LEU A 181 11.13 -4.97 -6.29
N ASN A 182 11.53 -3.76 -6.65
CA ASN A 182 12.92 -3.44 -6.90
C ASN A 182 13.39 -2.27 -6.04
N TRP A 183 14.65 -2.34 -5.61
CA TRP A 183 15.34 -1.22 -5.00
C TRP A 183 15.48 -0.08 -5.98
N MET A 184 15.34 1.12 -5.43
CA MET A 184 15.67 2.34 -6.10
C MET A 184 17.19 2.50 -6.02
N GLY A 185 17.88 2.41 -7.16
CA GLY A 185 19.32 2.65 -7.24
C GLY A 185 19.73 3.99 -6.60
N PRO A 186 21.03 4.21 -6.35
CA PRO A 186 21.52 5.41 -5.70
C PRO A 186 21.02 6.66 -6.42
N GLN A 187 20.36 7.56 -5.68
CA GLN A 187 19.95 8.86 -6.20
C GLN A 187 21.23 9.67 -6.44
N ARG A 188 21.71 9.75 -7.69
CA ARG A 188 22.77 10.70 -8.04
C ARG A 188 22.20 12.11 -7.86
N LYS A 189 22.79 12.87 -6.95
CA LYS A 189 22.51 14.30 -6.76
C LYS A 189 22.95 15.08 -7.99
#